data_AF-A0A151GYD5-F1
#
_entry.id   AF-A0A151GYD5-F1
#
_cell.length_a   1.000
_cell.length_b   1.000
_cell.length_c   1.000
_cell.angle_alpha   90.00
_cell.angle_beta   90.00
_cell.angle_gamma   90.00
#
_symmetry.space_group_name_H-M   'P 1'
#
loop_
_entity.id
_entity.type
_entity.pdbx_description
1 polymer ?
#
loop_
_entity_poly.entity_id
_entity_poly.type
_entity_poly.pdbx_seq_one_letter_code
_entity_poly.pdbx_strand_id
1 'polypeptide(L)'
;MFQDIPPQHRWNMDETGILEGLSSNGLVLGRSDKTFQLKKKVGSRCWTTIVECVSAVGQALSPLVLFKGQTLQQQWFPKDPAYLKEWLFKATPNGWTDNLVALQWLEEVSIPQTKASRTTRRMLIVDGHGSHQTDDFMFECFENGVQLLFLPAHASHVLQPLDVSCFSPVKAAYCRAIQDIAFLACIDDTTPIGKATFLHCYH
;
A
#
# COMPACT_ATOMS: atom_id res chain seq x y z
N MET A 1 10.23 11.53 -26.58
CA MET A 1 10.58 10.23 -25.96
C MET A 1 9.45 9.63 -25.12
N PHE A 2 8.66 10.41 -24.36
CA PHE A 2 7.50 9.88 -23.59
C PHE A 2 6.15 9.88 -24.35
N GLN A 3 6.08 10.50 -25.54
CA GLN A 3 4.82 10.67 -26.28
C GLN A 3 4.32 9.39 -26.94
N ASP A 4 5.18 8.39 -27.16
CA ASP A 4 4.84 7.17 -27.91
C ASP A 4 4.18 6.07 -27.07
N ILE A 5 4.15 6.20 -25.74
CA ILE A 5 3.46 5.25 -24.85
C ILE A 5 2.10 5.85 -24.47
N PRO A 6 0.97 5.18 -24.75
CA PRO A 6 -0.35 5.74 -24.46
C PRO A 6 -0.60 5.81 -22.93
N PRO A 7 -1.46 6.72 -22.44
CA PRO A 7 -1.68 6.93 -21.00
C PRO A 7 -2.04 5.68 -20.20
N GLN A 8 -2.87 4.80 -20.77
CA GLN A 8 -3.26 3.50 -20.19
C GLN A 8 -2.09 2.51 -19.96
N HIS A 9 -0.91 2.83 -20.47
CA HIS A 9 0.31 2.05 -20.38
C HIS A 9 1.41 2.76 -19.59
N ARG A 10 1.08 3.90 -18.96
CA ARG A 10 1.93 4.64 -18.05
C ARG A 10 1.44 4.38 -16.64
N TRP A 11 2.27 3.74 -15.84
CA TRP A 11 1.98 3.28 -14.50
C TRP A 11 2.83 4.04 -13.51
N ASN A 12 2.26 4.42 -12.39
CA ASN A 12 2.95 4.99 -11.25
C ASN A 12 2.78 4.05 -10.07
N MET A 13 3.90 3.59 -9.53
CA MET A 13 3.96 2.72 -8.36
C MET A 13 4.58 3.48 -7.20
N ASP A 14 4.04 3.25 -6.01
CA ASP A 14 4.53 3.83 -4.78
C ASP A 14 4.17 2.96 -3.58
N GLU A 15 4.95 3.09 -2.50
CA GLU A 15 4.75 2.34 -1.26
C GLU A 15 4.24 3.23 -0.13
N THR A 16 3.29 2.71 0.63
CA THR A 16 2.76 3.42 1.78
C THR A 16 2.63 2.53 3.01
N GLY A 17 3.10 3.06 4.13
CA GLY A 17 2.89 2.45 5.44
C GLY A 17 1.55 2.88 6.03
N ILE A 18 0.76 1.92 6.48
CA ILE A 18 -0.47 2.15 7.25
C ILE A 18 -0.32 1.49 8.62
N LEU A 19 -0.59 2.25 9.67
CA LEU A 19 -0.62 1.74 11.03
C LEU A 19 -1.97 1.06 11.28
N GLU A 20 -1.94 -0.23 11.64
CA GLU A 20 -3.13 -1.08 11.81
C GLU A 20 -4.15 -0.54 12.84
N GLY A 21 -3.69 0.24 13.82
CA GLY A 21 -4.50 0.84 14.87
C GLY A 21 -4.66 2.36 14.77
N LEU A 22 -4.41 2.98 13.61
CA LEU A 22 -4.55 4.44 13.48
C LEU A 22 -6.03 4.85 13.51
N SER A 23 -6.49 5.28 14.69
CA SER A 23 -7.67 6.14 14.80
C SER A 23 -7.26 7.61 14.69
N SER A 24 -8.08 8.42 14.02
CA SER A 24 -7.86 9.87 13.94
C SER A 24 -8.13 10.55 15.29
N ASN A 25 -7.61 11.76 15.46
CA ASN A 25 -7.94 12.61 16.60
C ASN A 25 -9.42 12.99 16.49
N GLY A 26 -10.20 12.72 17.54
CA GLY A 26 -11.61 13.09 17.61
C GLY A 26 -11.82 14.28 18.55
N LEU A 27 -12.86 15.07 18.29
CA LEU A 27 -13.34 16.06 19.26
C LEU A 27 -13.81 15.33 20.52
N VAL A 28 -13.31 15.74 21.68
CA VAL A 28 -13.69 15.17 22.98
C VAL A 28 -14.09 16.31 23.92
N LEU A 29 -15.21 16.13 24.62
CA LEU A 29 -15.61 17.04 25.70
C LEU A 29 -14.73 16.74 26.92
N GLY A 30 -13.85 17.68 27.26
CA GLY A 30 -12.94 17.61 28.41
C GLY A 30 -13.31 18.63 29.49
N ARG A 31 -12.72 18.47 30.68
CA ARG A 31 -12.79 19.51 31.72
C ARG A 31 -12.02 20.75 31.25
N SER A 32 -12.50 21.94 31.61
CA SER A 32 -11.94 23.22 31.18
C SER A 32 -10.50 23.47 31.65
N ASP A 33 -10.02 22.72 32.64
CA ASP A 33 -8.66 22.75 33.19
C ASP A 33 -7.66 21.89 32.40
N LYS A 34 -8.11 21.11 31.40
CA LYS A 34 -7.25 20.26 30.57
C LYS A 34 -7.32 20.67 29.10
N THR A 35 -6.17 21.06 28.56
CA THR A 35 -6.02 21.47 27.14
C THR A 35 -5.87 20.28 26.18
N PHE A 36 -5.62 19.07 26.69
CA PHE A 36 -5.57 17.84 25.88
C PHE A 36 -6.03 16.63 26.71
N GLN A 37 -6.53 15.61 26.01
CA GLN A 37 -6.88 14.31 26.59
C GLN A 37 -6.21 13.21 25.78
N LEU A 38 -5.58 12.25 26.48
CA LEU A 38 -4.98 11.08 25.84
C LEU A 38 -6.08 10.05 25.55
N LYS A 39 -6.44 9.86 24.29
CA LYS A 39 -7.21 8.69 23.88
C LYS A 39 -6.32 7.45 23.97
N LYS A 40 -6.71 6.48 24.79
CA LYS A 40 -6.12 5.13 24.77
C LYS A 40 -6.46 4.51 23.42
N LYS A 41 -5.46 4.37 22.53
CA LYS A 41 -5.64 3.67 21.25
C LYS A 41 -5.79 2.19 21.54
N VAL A 42 -6.99 1.66 21.33
CA VAL A 42 -7.27 0.22 21.34
C VAL A 42 -6.84 -0.28 19.96
N GLY A 43 -5.68 -0.92 19.83
CA GLY A 43 -5.24 -1.49 18.57
C GLY A 43 -3.73 -1.68 18.43
N SER A 44 -3.38 -2.60 17.54
CA SER A 44 -1.99 -2.90 17.17
C SER A 44 -1.25 -1.64 16.70
N ARG A 45 -0.03 -1.41 17.22
CA ARG A 45 0.91 -0.40 16.70
C ARG A 45 1.78 -0.94 15.56
N CYS A 46 1.38 -2.06 14.97
CA CYS A 46 2.10 -2.66 13.86
C CYS A 46 1.83 -1.86 12.59
N TRP A 47 2.87 -1.71 11.78
CA TRP A 47 2.77 -1.14 10.44
C TRP A 47 2.55 -2.26 9.44
N THR A 48 1.65 -2.02 8.50
CA THR A 48 1.49 -2.80 7.27
C THR A 48 1.90 -1.92 6.11
N THR A 49 2.79 -2.43 5.28
CA THR A 49 3.24 -1.74 4.06
C THR A 49 2.39 -2.21 2.90
N ILE A 50 1.98 -1.29 2.04
CA ILE A 50 1.17 -1.59 0.86
C ILE A 50 1.87 -0.97 -0.35
N VAL A 51 2.03 -1.76 -1.38
CA VAL A 51 2.52 -1.32 -2.69
C VAL A 51 1.31 -1.18 -3.60
N GLU A 52 1.07 0.04 -4.06
CA GLU A 52 -0.03 0.38 -4.95
C GLU A 52 0.53 0.80 -6.30
N CYS A 53 -0.22 0.55 -7.37
CA CYS A 53 0.17 0.96 -8.71
C CYS A 53 -1.04 1.37 -9.53
N VAL A 54 -0.99 2.58 -10.09
CA VAL A 54 -2.10 3.17 -10.84
C VAL A 54 -1.63 3.64 -12.21
N SER A 55 -2.46 3.44 -13.21
CA SER A 55 -2.24 3.97 -14.55
C SER A 55 -2.64 5.44 -14.64
N ALA A 56 -2.14 6.15 -15.67
CA ALA A 56 -2.54 7.53 -15.93
C ALA A 56 -4.02 7.69 -16.33
N VAL A 57 -4.75 6.60 -16.56
CA VAL A 57 -6.21 6.59 -16.78
C VAL A 57 -7.01 6.22 -15.53
N GLY A 58 -6.35 6.02 -14.38
CA GLY A 58 -6.98 5.72 -13.10
C GLY A 58 -7.27 4.23 -12.84
N GLN A 59 -6.86 3.32 -13.73
CA GLN A 59 -6.90 1.89 -13.44
C GLN A 59 -5.84 1.54 -12.41
N ALA A 60 -6.23 0.89 -11.31
CA ALA A 60 -5.32 0.36 -10.29
C ALA A 60 -5.00 -1.12 -10.55
N LEU A 61 -3.78 -1.54 -10.22
CA LEU A 61 -3.40 -2.94 -10.11
C LEU A 61 -3.79 -3.50 -8.74
N SER A 62 -3.84 -4.82 -8.62
CA SER A 62 -4.00 -5.42 -7.30
C SER A 62 -2.81 -5.08 -6.41
N PRO A 63 -3.03 -4.71 -5.13
CA PRO A 63 -1.95 -4.30 -4.26
C PRO A 63 -1.12 -5.49 -3.79
N LEU A 64 0.15 -5.21 -3.47
CA LEU A 64 0.94 -6.09 -2.62
C LEU A 64 0.83 -5.59 -1.17
N VAL A 65 0.36 -6.45 -0.28
CA VAL A 65 0.29 -6.19 1.16
C VAL A 65 1.41 -6.94 1.87
N LEU A 66 2.26 -6.17 2.55
CA LEU A 66 3.40 -6.68 3.28
C LEU A 66 3.18 -6.55 4.79
N PHE A 67 3.03 -7.71 5.42
CA PHE A 67 2.85 -7.80 6.85
C PHE A 67 4.18 -7.98 7.59
N LYS A 68 4.31 -7.33 8.75
CA LYS A 68 5.43 -7.63 9.65
C LYS A 68 5.28 -9.02 10.28
N GLY A 69 6.21 -9.93 10.02
CA GLY A 69 6.25 -11.27 10.58
C GLY A 69 7.16 -12.20 9.78
N GLN A 70 7.47 -13.37 10.33
CA GLN A 70 8.33 -14.35 9.65
C GLN A 70 7.63 -15.06 8.48
N THR A 71 6.36 -15.39 8.67
CA THR A 71 5.52 -16.08 7.68
C THR A 71 4.10 -15.57 7.76
N LEU A 72 3.35 -15.69 6.67
CA LEU A 72 1.91 -15.40 6.67
C LEU A 72 1.18 -16.42 7.55
N GLN A 73 0.28 -15.93 8.39
CA GLN A 73 -0.54 -16.78 9.26
C GLN A 73 -2.00 -16.72 8.80
N GLN A 74 -2.66 -17.88 8.74
CA GLN A 74 -4.06 -17.98 8.30
C GLN A 74 -4.99 -17.08 9.13
N GLN A 75 -4.71 -16.90 10.42
CA GLN A 75 -5.46 -16.01 11.32
C GLN A 75 -5.42 -14.52 10.94
N TRP A 76 -4.52 -14.11 10.04
CA TRP A 76 -4.47 -12.72 9.56
C TRP A 76 -5.50 -12.45 8.46
N PHE A 77 -6.11 -13.50 7.90
CA PHE A 77 -7.07 -13.39 6.82
C PHE A 77 -8.51 -13.60 7.34
N PRO A 78 -9.49 -12.93 6.75
CA PRO A 78 -10.90 -13.18 7.05
C PRO A 78 -11.30 -14.60 6.65
N LYS A 79 -12.37 -15.11 7.26
CA LYS A 79 -12.88 -16.46 6.96
C LYS A 79 -13.32 -16.64 5.49
N ASP A 80 -13.77 -15.56 4.85
CA ASP A 80 -14.08 -15.51 3.42
C ASP A 80 -13.21 -14.45 2.71
N PRO A 81 -12.04 -14.84 2.18
CA PRO A 81 -11.11 -13.93 1.53
C PRO A 81 -11.33 -13.84 0.01
N ALA A 82 -12.51 -14.18 -0.53
CA ALA A 82 -12.74 -14.24 -1.97
C ALA A 82 -12.41 -12.91 -2.69
N TYR A 83 -12.66 -11.78 -2.03
CA TYR A 83 -12.36 -10.43 -2.52
C TYR A 83 -10.86 -10.08 -2.54
N LEU A 84 -10.03 -10.86 -1.86
CA LEU A 84 -8.57 -10.67 -1.78
C LEU A 84 -7.79 -11.56 -2.74
N LYS A 85 -8.47 -12.34 -3.60
CA LYS A 85 -7.84 -13.39 -4.40
C LYS A 85 -6.75 -12.89 -5.35
N GLU A 86 -6.90 -11.66 -5.86
CA GLU A 86 -5.93 -11.06 -6.79
C GLU A 86 -4.81 -10.30 -6.07
N TRP A 87 -4.93 -10.11 -4.76
CA TRP A 87 -3.94 -9.38 -3.97
C TRP A 87 -2.76 -10.28 -3.67
N LEU A 88 -1.56 -9.69 -3.72
CA LEU A 88 -0.35 -10.40 -3.31
C LEU A 88 -0.12 -10.14 -1.83
N PHE A 89 0.12 -11.20 -1.06
CA PHE A 89 0.47 -11.09 0.36
C PHE A 89 1.87 -11.63 0.59
N LYS A 90 2.68 -10.89 1.35
CA LYS A 90 4.00 -11.32 1.79
C LYS A 90 4.20 -10.97 3.27
N ALA A 91 5.19 -11.60 3.89
CA ALA A 91 5.60 -11.28 5.26
C ALA A 91 7.11 -11.09 5.32
N THR A 92 7.56 -9.99 5.93
CA THR A 92 8.97 -9.76 6.25
C THR A 92 9.15 -9.50 7.74
N PRO A 93 10.29 -9.90 8.36
CA PRO A 93 10.50 -9.76 9.80
C PRO A 93 10.35 -8.31 10.28
N ASN A 94 10.71 -7.35 9.43
CA ASN A 94 10.70 -5.92 9.72
C ASN A 94 9.44 -5.21 9.19
N GLY A 95 8.69 -5.81 8.26
CA GLY A 95 7.50 -5.23 7.62
C GLY A 95 7.82 -4.22 6.52
N TRP A 96 9.06 -4.16 6.05
CA TRP A 96 9.52 -3.25 5.00
C TRP A 96 9.82 -4.01 3.72
N THR A 97 9.65 -3.33 2.59
CA THR A 97 10.04 -3.82 1.27
C THR A 97 11.57 -3.99 1.23
N ASP A 98 12.02 -5.07 0.60
CA ASP A 98 13.41 -5.28 0.23
C ASP A 98 13.51 -5.52 -1.29
N ASN A 99 14.73 -5.72 -1.77
CA ASN A 99 15.00 -5.95 -3.19
C ASN A 99 14.22 -7.15 -3.74
N LEU A 100 14.07 -8.21 -2.94
CA LEU A 100 13.38 -9.44 -3.34
C LEU A 100 11.87 -9.21 -3.42
N VAL A 101 11.30 -8.49 -2.46
CA VAL A 101 9.86 -8.16 -2.45
C VAL A 101 9.50 -7.25 -3.63
N ALA A 102 10.36 -6.27 -3.96
CA ALA A 102 10.15 -5.40 -5.12
C ALA A 102 10.17 -6.19 -6.44
N LEU A 103 11.12 -7.11 -6.60
CA LEU A 103 11.20 -7.99 -7.77
C LEU A 103 9.99 -8.93 -7.86
N GLN A 104 9.60 -9.55 -6.75
CA GLN A 104 8.41 -10.41 -6.70
C GLN A 104 7.13 -9.65 -7.05
N TRP A 105 6.97 -8.40 -6.60
CA TRP A 105 5.85 -7.56 -7.02
C TRP A 105 5.85 -7.33 -8.53
N LEU A 106 7.02 -7.06 -9.13
CA LEU A 106 7.14 -6.85 -10.56
C LEU A 106 6.72 -8.11 -11.35
N GLU A 107 7.22 -9.28 -10.96
CA GLU A 107 6.97 -10.57 -11.62
C GLU A 107 5.55 -11.10 -11.41
N GLU A 108 5.01 -11.01 -10.19
CA GLU A 108 3.74 -11.64 -9.81
C GLU A 108 2.52 -10.72 -10.03
N VAL A 109 2.71 -9.39 -10.01
CA VAL A 109 1.63 -8.41 -10.11
C VAL A 109 1.76 -7.55 -11.36
N SER A 110 2.85 -6.78 -11.47
CA SER A 110 2.96 -5.72 -12.47
C SER A 110 2.97 -6.26 -13.91
N ILE A 111 3.89 -7.17 -14.22
CA ILE A 111 4.04 -7.73 -15.57
C ILE A 111 2.77 -8.50 -16.01
N PRO A 112 2.21 -9.43 -15.20
CA PRO A 112 1.01 -10.17 -15.59
C PRO A 112 -0.23 -9.30 -15.78
N GLN A 113 -0.48 -8.35 -14.87
CA GLN A 113 -1.72 -7.55 -14.92
C GLN A 113 -1.66 -6.45 -15.99
N THR A 114 -0.49 -5.86 -16.23
CA THR A 114 -0.32 -4.87 -17.31
C THR A 114 -0.15 -5.52 -18.68
N LYS A 115 -0.06 -6.87 -18.71
CA LYS A 115 0.22 -7.71 -19.88
C LYS A 115 1.45 -7.18 -20.62
N ALA A 116 2.49 -6.83 -19.86
CA ALA A 116 3.72 -6.27 -20.41
C ALA A 116 4.42 -7.31 -21.28
N SER A 117 5.00 -6.85 -22.39
CA SER A 117 5.77 -7.70 -23.29
C SER A 117 6.70 -6.86 -24.15
N ARG A 118 7.69 -7.48 -24.78
CA ARG A 118 8.60 -6.80 -25.74
C ARG A 118 7.87 -6.12 -26.89
N THR A 119 6.66 -6.56 -27.24
CA THR A 119 5.83 -5.95 -28.30
C THR A 119 4.94 -4.84 -27.79
N THR A 120 4.65 -4.79 -26.49
CA THR A 120 3.77 -3.79 -25.88
C THR A 120 4.52 -2.98 -24.84
N ARG A 121 5.04 -1.82 -25.25
CA ARG A 121 5.80 -0.94 -24.36
C ARG A 121 4.94 -0.44 -23.20
N ARG A 122 5.50 -0.50 -22.00
CA ARG A 122 4.94 0.09 -20.77
C ARG A 122 5.92 1.08 -20.20
N MET A 123 5.41 2.04 -19.46
CA MET A 123 6.23 2.92 -18.63
C MET A 123 5.86 2.70 -17.18
N LEU A 124 6.86 2.52 -16.33
CA LEU A 124 6.68 2.41 -14.89
C LEU A 124 7.46 3.54 -14.22
N ILE A 125 6.74 4.40 -13.51
CA ILE A 125 7.26 5.53 -12.76
C ILE A 125 7.43 5.07 -11.31
N VAL A 126 8.65 5.14 -10.81
CA VAL A 126 9.04 4.73 -9.45
C VAL A 126 9.85 5.82 -8.78
N ASP A 127 9.91 5.79 -7.45
CA ASP A 127 10.84 6.64 -6.71
C ASP A 127 12.30 6.14 -6.85
N GLY A 128 13.24 6.90 -6.29
CA GLY A 128 14.66 6.53 -6.29
C GLY A 128 15.06 5.54 -5.20
N HIS A 129 14.14 4.75 -4.63
CA HIS A 129 14.48 3.79 -3.59
C HIS A 129 15.41 2.69 -4.11
N GLY A 130 16.36 2.25 -3.27
CA GLY A 130 17.42 1.33 -3.69
C GLY A 130 16.91 -0.02 -4.21
N SER A 131 15.72 -0.47 -3.75
CA SER A 131 15.08 -1.70 -4.25
C SER A 131 14.65 -1.61 -5.71
N HIS A 132 14.38 -0.42 -6.24
CA HIS A 132 13.98 -0.18 -7.62
C HIS A 132 15.17 0.00 -8.57
N GLN A 133 16.39 0.09 -8.01
CA GLN A 133 17.62 0.35 -8.74
C GLN A 133 18.55 -0.88 -8.80
N THR A 134 18.05 -2.06 -8.43
CA THR A 134 18.81 -3.29 -8.52
C THR A 134 18.90 -3.76 -9.97
N ASP A 135 20.02 -4.41 -10.30
CA ASP A 135 20.23 -4.94 -11.65
C ASP A 135 19.14 -5.94 -12.04
N ASP A 136 18.74 -6.82 -11.14
CA ASP A 136 17.68 -7.81 -11.38
C ASP A 136 16.34 -7.15 -11.70
N PHE A 137 15.96 -6.12 -10.94
CA PHE A 137 14.69 -5.39 -11.17
C PHE A 137 14.70 -4.65 -12.51
N MET A 138 15.80 -3.97 -12.83
CA MET A 138 15.96 -3.27 -14.10
C MET A 138 16.01 -4.23 -15.28
N PHE A 139 16.66 -5.39 -15.11
CA PHE A 139 16.76 -6.44 -16.12
C PHE A 139 15.38 -7.05 -16.42
N GLU A 140 14.61 -7.38 -15.38
CA GLU A 140 13.27 -7.93 -15.54
C GLU A 140 12.33 -6.93 -16.22
N CYS A 141 12.44 -5.64 -15.89
CA CYS A 141 11.73 -4.58 -16.61
C CYS A 141 12.11 -4.53 -18.09
N PHE A 142 13.41 -4.59 -18.38
CA PHE A 142 13.93 -4.53 -19.75
C PHE A 142 13.44 -5.70 -20.61
N GLU A 143 13.53 -6.92 -20.11
CA GLU A 143 13.11 -8.13 -20.84
C GLU A 143 11.60 -8.13 -21.11
N ASN A 144 10.79 -7.50 -20.25
CA ASN A 144 9.35 -7.39 -20.42
C ASN A 144 8.88 -6.10 -21.13
N GLY A 145 9.80 -5.29 -21.68
CA GLY A 145 9.43 -4.07 -22.41
C GLY A 145 8.87 -2.96 -21.51
N VAL A 146 9.21 -2.97 -20.23
CA VAL A 146 8.86 -1.95 -19.24
C VAL A 146 9.98 -0.91 -19.16
N GLN A 147 9.67 0.32 -19.55
CA GLN A 147 10.57 1.45 -19.45
C GLN A 147 10.45 2.10 -18.06
N LEU A 148 11.52 2.06 -17.28
CA LEU A 148 11.59 2.71 -15.98
C LEU A 148 11.79 4.23 -16.12
N LEU A 149 11.04 4.99 -15.32
CA LEU A 149 11.23 6.42 -15.11
C LEU A 149 11.39 6.67 -13.61
N PHE A 150 12.61 7.02 -13.20
CA PHE A 150 12.89 7.39 -11.82
C PHE A 150 12.51 8.85 -11.58
N LEU A 151 11.78 9.11 -10.50
CA LEU A 151 11.55 10.47 -10.05
C LEU A 151 12.84 11.10 -9.51
N PRO A 152 13.03 12.43 -9.66
CA PRO A 152 14.14 13.14 -9.05
C PRO A 152 14.21 12.91 -7.54
N ALA A 153 15.42 12.72 -7.03
CA ALA A 153 15.66 12.56 -5.60
C ALA A 153 15.05 13.73 -4.81
N HIS A 154 14.49 13.42 -3.65
CA HIS A 154 13.82 14.38 -2.75
C HIS A 154 12.62 15.13 -3.35
N ALA A 155 12.12 14.75 -4.53
CA ALA A 155 10.95 15.38 -5.13
C ALA A 155 9.66 14.54 -4.99
N SER A 156 9.70 13.39 -4.29
CA SER A 156 8.53 12.49 -4.16
C SER A 156 7.29 13.21 -3.66
N HIS A 157 7.43 14.02 -2.60
CA HIS A 157 6.35 14.84 -2.03
C HIS A 157 5.70 15.87 -2.98
N VAL A 158 6.29 16.11 -4.16
CA VAL A 158 5.76 17.02 -5.20
C VAL A 158 5.37 16.26 -6.46
N LEU A 159 6.13 15.22 -6.81
CA LEU A 159 6.05 14.55 -8.11
C LEU A 159 5.46 13.16 -8.06
N GLN A 160 5.30 12.53 -6.89
CA GLN A 160 4.58 11.26 -6.75
C GLN A 160 3.08 11.52 -6.77
N PRO A 161 2.38 11.18 -7.87
CA PRO A 161 0.94 11.38 -7.96
C PRO A 161 0.18 10.63 -6.87
N LEU A 162 0.64 9.42 -6.53
CA LEU A 162 0.05 8.60 -5.46
C LEU A 162 0.13 9.28 -4.10
N ASP A 163 1.31 9.78 -3.70
CA ASP A 163 1.49 10.54 -2.45
C ASP A 163 0.63 11.81 -2.39
N VAL A 164 0.61 12.58 -3.49
CA VAL A 164 -0.04 13.91 -3.51
C VAL A 164 -1.56 13.81 -3.57
N SER A 165 -2.11 12.77 -4.22
CA SER A 165 -3.54 12.72 -4.55
C SER A 165 -4.29 11.49 -4.03
N CYS A 166 -3.69 10.31 -4.00
CA CYS A 166 -4.41 9.06 -3.73
C CYS A 166 -4.28 8.58 -2.28
N PHE A 167 -3.07 8.61 -1.72
CA PHE A 167 -2.82 8.05 -0.40
C PHE A 167 -3.47 8.83 0.75
N SER A 168 -3.62 10.14 0.62
CA SER A 168 -4.25 10.96 1.66
C SER A 168 -5.76 10.62 1.82
N PRO A 169 -6.57 10.58 0.74
CA PRO A 169 -7.95 10.07 0.81
C PRO A 169 -8.07 8.63 1.32
N VAL A 170 -7.21 7.72 0.84
CA VAL A 170 -7.23 6.30 1.25
C VAL A 170 -6.96 6.16 2.75
N LYS A 171 -5.89 6.81 3.25
CA LYS A 171 -5.58 6.82 4.69
C LYS A 171 -6.71 7.42 5.51
N ALA A 172 -7.36 8.48 5.02
CA ALA A 172 -8.49 9.10 5.70
C ALA A 172 -9.72 8.18 5.76
N ALA A 173 -10.04 7.47 4.66
CA ALA A 173 -11.14 6.50 4.61
C ALA A 173 -10.87 5.31 5.56
N TYR A 174 -9.67 4.75 5.51
CA TYR A 174 -9.23 3.69 6.42
C TYR A 174 -9.35 4.11 7.89
N CYS A 175 -8.91 5.32 8.23
CA CYS A 175 -9.02 5.84 9.60
C CYS A 175 -10.47 5.94 10.09
N ARG A 176 -11.42 6.29 9.21
CA ARG A 176 -12.85 6.35 9.55
C ARG A 176 -13.41 4.95 9.78
N ALA A 177 -13.13 4.00 8.89
CA ALA A 177 -13.57 2.62 9.04
C ALA A 177 -13.08 1.99 10.36
N ILE A 178 -11.81 2.22 10.72
CA ILE A 178 -11.26 1.78 12.00
C ILE A 178 -11.94 2.46 13.19
N GLN A 179 -12.33 3.73 13.08
CA GLN A 179 -13.06 4.43 14.14
C GLN A 179 -14.46 3.87 14.37
N ASP A 180 -15.18 3.56 13.29
CA ASP A 180 -16.52 2.99 13.37
C ASP A 180 -16.47 1.61 14.04
N ILE A 181 -15.52 0.77 13.63
CA ILE A 181 -15.29 -0.55 14.26
C ILE A 181 -14.85 -0.40 15.71
N ALA A 182 -13.94 0.53 16.04
CA ALA A 182 -13.50 0.76 17.40
C ALA A 182 -14.63 1.28 18.31
N PHE A 183 -15.53 2.11 17.76
CA PHE A 183 -16.72 2.58 18.48
C PHE A 183 -17.67 1.43 18.81
N LEU A 184 -17.93 0.55 17.84
CA LEU A 184 -18.74 -0.65 18.05
C LEU A 184 -18.06 -1.63 19.02
N ALA A 185 -16.75 -1.83 18.91
CA ALA A 185 -15.98 -2.72 19.78
C ALA A 185 -15.91 -2.23 21.24
N CYS A 186 -15.96 -0.90 21.48
CA CYS A 186 -16.11 -0.35 22.82
C CYS A 186 -17.48 -0.66 23.45
N ILE A 187 -18.46 -1.11 22.66
CA ILE A 187 -19.79 -1.51 23.13
C ILE A 187 -19.84 -3.03 23.39
N ASP A 188 -19.00 -3.84 22.72
CA ASP A 188 -19.05 -5.31 22.77
C ASP A 188 -17.81 -6.01 23.39
N ASP A 189 -16.79 -5.27 23.82
CA ASP A 189 -15.54 -5.74 24.46
C ASP A 189 -14.77 -6.83 23.66
N THR A 190 -15.10 -7.05 22.38
CA THR A 190 -14.67 -8.23 21.61
C THR A 190 -14.26 -7.93 20.18
N THR A 191 -13.19 -7.15 19.96
CA THR A 191 -12.30 -7.41 18.79
C THR A 191 -10.89 -6.85 19.00
N PRO A 192 -9.82 -7.68 18.98
CA PRO A 192 -8.46 -7.16 18.86
C PRO A 192 -8.28 -6.56 17.45
N ILE A 193 -8.13 -5.24 17.35
CA ILE A 193 -7.76 -4.56 16.09
C ILE A 193 -6.36 -5.04 15.68
N GLY A 194 -6.31 -5.81 14.59
CA GLY A 194 -5.09 -6.40 14.02
C GLY A 194 -5.22 -6.61 12.50
N LYS A 195 -4.34 -7.45 11.93
CA LYS A 195 -4.20 -7.62 10.46
C LYS A 195 -5.50 -8.00 9.72
N ALA A 196 -6.34 -8.85 10.31
CA ALA A 196 -7.63 -9.21 9.70
C ALA A 196 -8.58 -8.01 9.62
N THR A 197 -8.65 -7.19 10.67
CA THR A 197 -9.42 -5.93 10.69
C THR A 197 -8.87 -4.93 9.68
N PHE A 198 -7.54 -4.87 9.54
CA PHE A 198 -6.89 -4.05 8.53
C PHE A 198 -7.36 -4.42 7.11
N LEU A 199 -7.35 -5.71 6.76
CA LEU A 199 -7.83 -6.19 5.45
C LEU A 199 -9.31 -5.95 5.21
N HIS A 200 -10.13 -5.94 6.27
CA HIS A 200 -11.55 -5.61 6.16
C HIS A 200 -11.78 -4.12 5.88
N CYS A 201 -10.94 -3.23 6.45
CA CYS A 201 -11.11 -1.78 6.31
C CYS A 201 -10.45 -1.20 5.06
N TYR A 202 -9.44 -1.87 4.50
CA TYR A 202 -8.61 -1.32 3.43
C TYR A 202 -9.15 -1.65 2.02
N HIS A 203 -9.99 -2.68 1.86
CA HIS A 203 -10.58 -3.03 0.56
C HIS A 203 -11.54 -1.97 0.03
#